data_AF-A0A5C3DU68-F1
#
_entry.id   AF-A0A5C3DU68-F1
#
_cell.length_a   1.000
_cell.length_b   1.000
_cell.length_c   1.000
_cell.angle_alpha   90.00
_cell.angle_beta   90.00
_cell.angle_gamma   90.00
#
_symmetry.space_group_name_H-M   'P 1'
#
loop_
_entity.id
_entity.type
_entity.pdbx_description
1 polymer ?
#
loop_
_entity_poly.entity_id
_entity_poly.type
_entity_poly.pdbx_seq_one_letter_code
_entity_poly.pdbx_strand_id
1 'polypeptide(L)'
;MRYTPLVRAAVESTSSAAASSSASTSALPRKARIAIIGAGPSGFYAASRLLSRIPYSSSDSPSSQPLSIDIFDRLPVPHGLVRYGVAPDHPDVKNVENKFASVSHDPRLRFAGNVNVVHSPSDSAANPYPDAVQVPLELLSRYYTHILFSYGASTGRPLGIPGSSPGELSGVYTALEFVNWYNGHPASHDPTLLSGSHFNVDLSNKRHLTVIGAGNVALDVARIVLRSSTPFLESSGRVTSNKAPGLSALEETDVPEPVLAELARCKVRDVDVFARRGPAQLAFTNKEVREMLSLEGIALRALEKELLDAALKQLDELAAKGASDPARAQEIASEVRVKKRLLSLLSKGSKTRVGEKSKTWGLNFFHSPAKFLPNPEGDGKQVGGVEWNLTTLASGQPTPANLDAADPKKATWGSGSTDSTPAASTSTATGKTRTTATDMIVSSVGYQSEPLFTSSSQSTSPAVLEEGRLVELPFDTSRKIVPNAGGRVLNPQTKEAIPGAYVSGWLARGPNGVIATTMMDAYGVADVILSDLHSTSASPQQAAVEVDGDLLDQLQKQESKQVVGFEGWRRIDEEEKSRGAKLGKLREKILTVKEMLEIAA
;
A
#
# COMPACT_ATOMS: atom_id res chain seq x y z
N MET A 1 -7.00 -36.72 -27.91
CA MET A 1 -7.44 -36.23 -29.23
C MET A 1 -8.94 -35.97 -29.20
N ARG A 2 -9.39 -34.98 -29.97
CA ARG A 2 -10.76 -34.41 -30.12
C ARG A 2 -11.07 -33.20 -29.22
N TYR A 3 -10.57 -32.07 -29.69
CA TYR A 3 -11.10 -30.73 -29.46
C TYR A 3 -12.44 -30.56 -30.19
N THR A 4 -13.42 -29.92 -29.55
CA THR A 4 -14.64 -29.40 -30.20
C THR A 4 -14.78 -27.94 -29.78
N PRO A 5 -14.76 -26.96 -30.72
CA PRO A 5 -14.92 -25.55 -30.38
C PRO A 5 -16.40 -25.20 -30.30
N LEU A 6 -16.85 -24.67 -29.16
CA LEU A 6 -18.18 -24.08 -29.01
C LEU A 6 -18.16 -22.66 -29.58
N VAL A 7 -18.70 -22.52 -30.79
CA VAL A 7 -19.11 -21.25 -31.39
C VAL A 7 -20.37 -20.78 -30.66
N ARG A 8 -20.32 -19.61 -30.00
CA ARG A 8 -21.52 -18.97 -29.44
C ARG A 8 -22.01 -17.89 -30.40
N ALA A 9 -23.23 -18.09 -30.88
CA ALA A 9 -23.98 -17.19 -31.75
C ALA A 9 -24.28 -15.85 -31.04
N ALA A 10 -24.15 -14.77 -31.81
CA ALA A 10 -24.59 -13.44 -31.43
C ALA A 10 -26.12 -13.39 -31.34
N VAL A 11 -26.64 -12.77 -30.28
CA VAL A 11 -28.05 -12.36 -30.19
C VAL A 11 -28.06 -10.86 -30.44
N GLU A 12 -28.65 -10.47 -31.58
CA GLU A 12 -28.99 -9.09 -31.89
C GLU A 12 -30.05 -8.58 -30.91
N SER A 13 -29.81 -7.43 -30.29
CA SER A 13 -30.85 -6.63 -29.64
C SER A 13 -30.76 -5.20 -30.14
N THR A 14 -31.92 -4.71 -30.60
CA THR A 14 -32.15 -3.43 -31.24
C THR A 14 -32.14 -2.24 -30.28
N SER A 15 -31.49 -1.17 -30.74
CA SER A 15 -31.39 0.22 -30.30
C SER A 15 -32.34 0.81 -29.22
N SER A 16 -31.76 1.62 -28.33
CA SER A 16 -32.16 3.04 -28.21
C SER A 16 -30.90 3.92 -27.97
N ALA A 17 -30.89 5.08 -28.60
CA ALA A 17 -29.69 5.87 -28.89
C ALA A 17 -29.20 6.72 -27.69
N ALA A 18 -27.93 6.55 -27.34
CA ALA A 18 -27.08 7.59 -26.77
C ALA A 18 -25.70 7.43 -27.40
N ALA A 19 -25.23 8.48 -28.08
CA ALA A 19 -24.09 8.45 -29.00
C ALA A 19 -22.81 7.89 -28.35
N SER A 20 -22.45 6.65 -28.72
CA SER A 20 -21.11 6.11 -28.54
C SER A 20 -20.34 6.30 -29.85
N SER A 21 -19.39 7.22 -29.85
CA SER A 21 -18.40 7.30 -30.91
C SER A 21 -17.48 6.08 -30.80
N SER A 22 -17.71 5.10 -31.67
CA SER A 22 -16.75 4.05 -31.98
C SER A 22 -15.57 4.69 -32.72
N ALA A 23 -14.61 5.27 -31.99
CA ALA A 23 -13.35 5.69 -32.57
C ALA A 23 -12.48 4.45 -32.78
N SER A 24 -12.36 4.04 -34.04
CA SER A 24 -11.23 3.24 -34.53
C SER A 24 -9.93 3.96 -34.18
N THR A 25 -9.04 3.27 -33.47
CA THR A 25 -7.63 3.60 -33.24
C THR A 25 -6.89 3.91 -34.56
N SER A 26 -5.82 4.71 -34.53
CA SER A 26 -4.52 4.20 -35.02
C SER A 26 -3.29 5.12 -34.92
N ALA A 27 -3.36 6.43 -34.72
CA ALA A 27 -2.14 7.23 -34.57
C ALA A 27 -2.29 8.38 -33.58
N LEU A 28 -1.33 8.48 -32.65
CA LEU A 28 -1.20 9.69 -31.83
C LEU A 28 -0.88 10.88 -32.72
N PRO A 29 -1.47 12.07 -32.48
CA PRO A 29 -1.19 13.26 -33.28
C PRO A 29 0.26 13.74 -33.14
N ARG A 30 0.94 13.37 -32.04
CA ARG A 30 2.35 13.66 -31.74
C ARG A 30 2.95 12.49 -30.96
N LYS A 31 4.28 12.33 -31.04
CA LYS A 31 4.99 11.36 -30.20
C LYS A 31 4.77 11.71 -28.73
N ALA A 32 4.47 10.70 -27.92
CA ALA A 32 4.29 10.80 -26.49
C ALA A 32 5.41 10.06 -25.78
N ARG A 33 6.11 10.77 -24.89
CA ARG A 33 7.08 10.17 -23.96
C ARG A 33 6.59 10.38 -22.54
N ILE A 34 6.33 9.28 -21.84
CA ILE A 34 5.67 9.27 -20.53
C ILE A 34 6.64 8.75 -19.46
N ALA A 35 6.89 9.55 -18.44
CA ALA A 35 7.57 9.10 -17.22
C ALA A 35 6.52 8.60 -16.23
N ILE A 36 6.73 7.43 -15.65
CA ILE A 36 5.90 6.89 -14.56
C ILE A 36 6.77 6.79 -13.31
N ILE A 37 6.38 7.48 -12.23
CA ILE A 37 7.17 7.56 -11.00
C ILE A 37 6.59 6.58 -9.97
N GLY A 38 7.27 5.45 -9.79
CA GLY A 38 6.92 4.34 -8.90
C GLY A 38 6.49 3.10 -9.69
N ALA A 39 7.24 2.01 -9.53
CA ALA A 39 7.04 0.72 -10.19
C ALA A 39 6.13 -0.22 -9.39
N GLY A 40 5.19 0.33 -8.61
CA GLY A 40 4.13 -0.45 -7.95
C GLY A 40 3.00 -0.84 -8.91
N PRO A 41 1.92 -1.46 -8.40
CA PRO A 41 0.78 -1.88 -9.22
C PRO A 41 0.17 -0.76 -10.04
N SER A 42 0.02 0.44 -9.47
CA SER A 42 -0.59 1.57 -10.17
C SER A 42 0.20 1.95 -11.42
N GLY A 43 1.53 2.04 -11.32
CA GLY A 43 2.40 2.36 -12.45
C GLY A 43 2.34 1.29 -13.55
N PHE A 44 2.47 0.00 -13.19
CA PHE A 44 2.40 -1.08 -14.17
C PHE A 44 1.03 -1.23 -14.83
N TYR A 45 -0.07 -1.06 -14.09
CA TYR A 45 -1.40 -1.13 -14.68
C TYR A 45 -1.66 0.05 -15.62
N ALA A 46 -1.21 1.26 -15.27
CA ALA A 46 -1.29 2.42 -16.17
C ALA A 46 -0.47 2.17 -17.44
N ALA A 47 0.79 1.73 -17.31
CA ALA A 47 1.65 1.36 -18.44
C ALA A 47 0.99 0.29 -19.33
N SER A 48 0.50 -0.80 -18.73
CA SER A 48 -0.18 -1.88 -19.47
C SER A 48 -1.39 -1.37 -20.24
N ARG A 49 -2.16 -0.44 -19.68
CA ARG A 49 -3.35 0.12 -20.34
C ARG A 49 -2.95 1.01 -21.51
N LEU A 50 -2.00 1.92 -21.31
CA LEU A 50 -1.46 2.80 -22.36
C LEU A 50 -0.92 1.98 -23.54
N LEU A 51 -0.05 1.01 -23.27
CA LEU A 51 0.56 0.14 -24.28
C LEU A 51 -0.48 -0.70 -25.05
N SER A 52 -1.56 -1.13 -24.39
CA SER A 52 -2.63 -1.91 -25.03
C SER A 52 -3.55 -1.08 -25.94
N ARG A 53 -3.60 0.23 -25.74
CA ARG A 53 -4.50 1.14 -26.47
C ARG A 53 -3.80 1.84 -27.63
N ILE A 54 -2.49 1.97 -27.58
CA ILE A 54 -1.69 2.56 -28.66
C ILE A 54 -1.02 1.42 -29.44
N PRO A 55 -1.26 1.28 -30.75
CA PRO A 55 -0.65 0.21 -31.54
C PRO A 55 0.88 0.23 -31.49
N TYR A 56 1.49 -0.96 -31.50
CA TYR A 56 2.92 -1.15 -31.70
C TYR A 56 3.18 -1.48 -33.16
N SER A 57 4.19 -0.83 -33.76
CA SER A 57 4.60 -1.06 -35.14
C SER A 57 5.95 -1.75 -35.15
N SER A 58 6.02 -3.02 -35.53
CA SER A 58 7.29 -3.78 -35.56
C SER A 58 8.26 -3.31 -36.67
N SER A 59 7.77 -2.54 -37.64
CA SER A 59 8.60 -1.94 -38.70
C SER A 59 9.30 -0.66 -38.27
N ASP A 60 8.80 0.02 -37.23
CA ASP A 60 9.37 1.28 -36.75
C ASP A 60 10.46 1.01 -35.71
N SER A 61 11.52 1.81 -35.72
CA SER A 61 12.52 1.76 -34.65
C SER A 61 11.86 2.09 -33.30
N PRO A 62 12.39 1.60 -32.16
CA PRO A 62 11.88 1.97 -30.83
C PRO A 62 11.74 3.48 -30.63
N SER A 63 12.70 4.27 -31.12
CA SER A 63 12.69 5.74 -31.07
C SER A 63 11.66 6.40 -32.02
N SER A 64 11.14 5.65 -32.99
CA SER A 64 10.12 6.11 -33.93
C SER A 64 8.70 5.76 -33.51
N GLN A 65 8.54 4.94 -32.47
CA GLN A 65 7.23 4.59 -31.92
C GLN A 65 6.48 5.84 -31.47
N PRO A 66 5.14 5.87 -31.64
CA PRO A 66 4.33 7.00 -31.21
C PRO A 66 4.27 7.15 -29.68
N LEU A 67 4.56 6.07 -28.94
CA LEU A 67 4.54 6.03 -27.48
C LEU A 67 5.83 5.38 -26.96
N SER A 68 6.47 6.05 -26.00
CA SER A 68 7.54 5.51 -25.16
C SER A 68 7.22 5.77 -23.69
N ILE A 69 7.45 4.78 -22.84
CA ILE A 69 7.19 4.84 -21.40
C ILE A 69 8.45 4.43 -20.64
N ASP A 70 8.87 5.27 -19.69
CA ASP A 70 9.97 4.98 -18.77
C ASP A 70 9.41 4.94 -17.35
N ILE A 71 9.51 3.80 -16.66
CA ILE A 71 9.15 3.65 -15.24
C ILE A 71 10.39 3.89 -14.39
N PHE A 72 10.31 4.83 -13.46
CA PHE A 72 11.34 5.13 -12.47
C PHE A 72 10.94 4.57 -11.10
N ASP A 73 11.87 3.92 -10.41
CA ASP A 73 11.67 3.52 -9.02
C ASP A 73 12.94 3.75 -8.20
N ARG A 74 12.76 4.22 -6.97
CA ARG A 74 13.85 4.46 -6.02
C ARG A 74 14.53 3.18 -5.54
N LEU A 75 13.89 2.02 -5.69
CA LEU A 75 14.53 0.72 -5.41
C LEU A 75 15.02 0.06 -6.72
N PRO A 76 16.08 -0.76 -6.66
CA PRO A 76 16.53 -1.58 -7.78
C PRO A 76 15.47 -2.56 -8.33
N VAL A 77 14.52 -2.97 -7.48
CA VAL A 77 13.54 -4.02 -7.77
C VAL A 77 12.12 -3.43 -7.84
N PRO A 78 11.34 -3.71 -8.92
CA PRO A 78 9.99 -3.19 -9.11
C PRO A 78 8.93 -3.92 -8.26
N HIS A 79 7.66 -3.67 -8.59
CA HIS A 79 6.41 -4.26 -8.07
C HIS A 79 5.91 -3.70 -6.74
N GLY A 80 6.71 -2.88 -6.04
CA GLY A 80 6.29 -2.15 -4.84
C GLY A 80 5.60 -3.05 -3.81
N LEU A 81 4.39 -2.67 -3.37
CA LEU A 81 3.63 -3.41 -2.35
C LEU A 81 3.19 -4.82 -2.77
N VAL A 82 3.24 -5.20 -4.04
CA VAL A 82 3.00 -6.61 -4.39
C VAL A 82 4.13 -7.50 -3.88
N ARG A 83 5.36 -7.00 -3.97
CA ARG A 83 6.56 -7.66 -3.47
C ARG A 83 6.75 -7.44 -1.96
N TYR A 84 6.59 -6.19 -1.52
CA TYR A 84 6.96 -5.75 -0.17
C TYR A 84 5.79 -5.56 0.80
N GLY A 85 4.54 -5.63 0.34
CA GLY A 85 3.35 -5.42 1.16
C GLY A 85 2.49 -6.66 1.33
N VAL A 86 2.18 -7.35 0.23
CA VAL A 86 1.38 -8.58 0.25
C VAL A 86 2.08 -9.63 1.11
N ALA A 87 1.36 -10.18 2.07
CA ALA A 87 1.89 -11.17 2.99
C ALA A 87 2.53 -12.38 2.25
N PRO A 88 3.59 -12.97 2.80
CA PRO A 88 4.27 -14.11 2.20
C PRO A 88 3.40 -15.36 2.11
N ASP A 89 2.44 -15.52 3.04
CA ASP A 89 1.43 -16.58 3.01
C ASP A 89 0.26 -16.28 2.05
N HIS A 90 0.37 -15.22 1.23
CA HIS A 90 -0.56 -14.80 0.19
C HIS A 90 0.04 -14.83 -1.24
N PRO A 91 0.71 -15.91 -1.66
CA PRO A 91 1.37 -15.94 -2.96
C PRO A 91 0.40 -15.76 -4.13
N ASP A 92 -0.85 -16.20 -3.99
CA ASP A 92 -1.88 -16.03 -5.02
C ASP A 92 -2.16 -14.56 -5.35
N VAL A 93 -2.03 -13.67 -4.36
CA VAL A 93 -2.21 -12.23 -4.55
C VAL A 93 -1.01 -11.63 -5.30
N LYS A 94 0.18 -12.24 -5.17
CA LYS A 94 1.39 -11.86 -5.90
C LYS A 94 1.37 -12.28 -7.38
N ASN A 95 0.44 -13.15 -7.80
CA ASN A 95 0.31 -13.57 -9.20
C ASN A 95 0.08 -12.42 -10.21
N VAL A 96 -0.30 -11.23 -9.75
CA VAL A 96 -0.35 -10.02 -10.60
C VAL A 96 1.02 -9.66 -11.19
N GLU A 97 2.13 -10.08 -10.57
CA GLU A 97 3.48 -9.94 -11.10
C GLU A 97 3.65 -10.62 -12.45
N ASN A 98 2.91 -11.69 -12.75
CA ASN A 98 2.94 -12.33 -14.07
C ASN A 98 2.47 -11.37 -15.18
N LYS A 99 1.48 -10.52 -14.87
CA LYS A 99 1.03 -9.48 -15.80
C LYS A 99 2.11 -8.40 -15.97
N PHE A 100 2.78 -8.00 -14.90
CA PHE A 100 3.84 -6.99 -14.93
C PHE A 100 5.07 -7.49 -15.70
N ALA A 101 5.46 -8.74 -15.48
CA ALA A 101 6.49 -9.42 -16.25
C ALA A 101 6.12 -9.52 -17.73
N SER A 102 4.88 -9.86 -18.08
CA SER A 102 4.45 -9.84 -19.49
C SER A 102 4.55 -8.44 -20.11
N VAL A 103 4.22 -7.39 -19.35
CA VAL A 103 4.26 -6.00 -19.81
C VAL A 103 5.70 -5.48 -19.96
N SER A 104 6.65 -5.95 -19.16
CA SER A 104 8.07 -5.54 -19.25
C SER A 104 8.81 -6.07 -20.48
N HIS A 105 8.17 -6.93 -21.29
CA HIS A 105 8.71 -7.36 -22.59
C HIS A 105 8.32 -6.42 -23.74
N ASP A 106 7.41 -5.45 -23.52
CA ASP A 106 7.06 -4.47 -24.55
C ASP A 106 8.26 -3.53 -24.77
N PRO A 107 8.81 -3.41 -25.99
CA PRO A 107 10.00 -2.60 -26.26
C PRO A 107 9.77 -1.09 -26.08
N ARG A 108 8.51 -0.64 -25.97
CA ARG A 108 8.17 0.75 -25.65
C ARG A 108 8.21 1.04 -24.16
N LEU A 109 8.41 0.04 -23.31
CA LEU A 109 8.48 0.17 -21.86
C LEU A 109 9.90 -0.10 -21.38
N ARG A 110 10.51 0.88 -20.71
CA ARG A 110 11.79 0.73 -20.03
C ARG A 110 11.64 0.94 -18.53
N PHE A 111 12.62 0.44 -17.78
CA PHE A 111 12.69 0.55 -16.33
C PHE A 111 14.01 1.19 -15.91
N ALA A 112 13.91 2.04 -14.90
CA ALA A 112 15.01 2.73 -14.26
C ALA A 112 14.85 2.56 -12.73
N GLY A 113 15.27 1.41 -12.23
CA GLY A 113 15.38 1.13 -10.80
C GLY A 113 16.58 1.81 -10.18
N ASN A 114 16.50 2.02 -8.86
CA ASN A 114 17.47 2.81 -8.08
C ASN A 114 17.63 4.25 -8.60
N VAL A 115 16.53 4.83 -9.08
CA VAL A 115 16.43 6.24 -9.50
C VAL A 115 15.33 6.91 -8.70
N ASN A 116 15.72 7.86 -7.85
CA ASN A 116 14.82 8.57 -6.97
C ASN A 116 14.48 9.96 -7.56
N VAL A 117 13.21 10.18 -7.87
CA VAL A 117 12.75 11.50 -8.34
C VAL A 117 12.51 12.41 -7.14
N VAL A 118 13.11 13.59 -7.18
CA VAL A 118 13.10 14.59 -6.08
C VAL A 118 12.71 15.96 -6.62
N HIS A 119 12.30 16.91 -5.77
CA HIS A 119 12.11 18.29 -6.23
C HIS A 119 13.45 18.95 -6.55
N SER A 120 14.45 18.76 -5.68
CA SER A 120 15.79 19.31 -5.84
C SER A 120 16.83 18.31 -5.35
N PRO A 121 17.95 18.13 -6.07
CA PRO A 121 19.01 17.25 -5.64
C PRO A 121 19.74 17.90 -4.46
N SER A 122 20.19 17.09 -3.49
CA SER A 122 21.12 17.58 -2.47
C SER A 122 22.05 16.51 -1.95
N ASP A 123 23.21 16.97 -1.48
CA ASP A 123 24.18 16.19 -0.70
C ASP A 123 23.74 15.94 0.76
N SER A 124 22.46 16.12 1.08
CA SER A 124 21.99 16.04 2.46
C SER A 124 21.96 14.59 2.96
N ALA A 125 22.54 14.38 4.14
CA ALA A 125 22.40 13.17 4.96
C ALA A 125 20.94 12.81 5.33
N ALA A 126 19.96 13.64 4.95
CA ALA A 126 18.53 13.42 5.18
C ALA A 126 17.80 12.69 4.04
N ASN A 127 18.45 12.39 2.91
CA ASN A 127 17.82 11.64 1.83
C ASN A 127 17.58 10.18 2.25
N PRO A 128 16.34 9.67 2.21
CA PRO A 128 16.05 8.30 2.64
C PRO A 128 16.57 7.22 1.67
N TYR A 129 17.04 7.59 0.47
CA TYR A 129 17.61 6.67 -0.53
C TYR A 129 18.95 7.22 -1.05
N PRO A 130 20.00 7.22 -0.22
CA PRO A 130 21.28 7.86 -0.55
C PRO A 130 22.03 7.17 -1.71
N ASP A 131 21.83 5.86 -1.91
CA ASP A 131 22.48 5.09 -2.97
C ASP A 131 21.76 5.17 -4.33
N ALA A 132 20.59 5.80 -4.37
CA ALA A 132 19.82 5.99 -5.59
C ALA A 132 20.30 7.22 -6.39
N VAL A 133 20.21 7.16 -7.71
CA VAL A 133 20.47 8.32 -8.58
C VAL A 133 19.35 9.34 -8.36
N GLN A 134 19.70 10.55 -7.93
CA GLN A 134 18.73 11.61 -7.65
C GLN A 134 18.41 12.39 -8.93
N VAL A 135 17.16 12.31 -9.38
CA VAL A 135 16.69 13.00 -10.59
C VAL A 135 15.74 14.13 -10.20
N PRO A 136 16.12 15.40 -10.42
CA PRO A 136 15.24 16.53 -10.14
C PRO A 136 14.00 16.51 -11.04
N LEU A 137 12.84 16.88 -10.49
CA LEU A 137 11.57 16.91 -11.23
C LEU A 137 11.62 17.88 -12.41
N GLU A 138 12.29 19.02 -12.26
CA GLU A 138 12.54 19.97 -13.35
C GLU A 138 13.31 19.30 -14.49
N LEU A 139 14.39 18.56 -14.18
CA LEU A 139 15.15 17.85 -15.20
C LEU A 139 14.28 16.81 -15.91
N LEU A 140 13.51 16.03 -15.15
CA LEU A 140 12.58 15.05 -15.70
C LEU A 140 11.57 15.72 -16.67
N SER A 141 10.96 16.83 -16.28
CA SER A 141 9.94 17.50 -17.11
C SER A 141 10.48 18.13 -18.41
N ARG A 142 11.80 18.25 -18.57
CA ARG A 142 12.45 18.64 -19.84
C ARG A 142 12.47 17.52 -20.88
N TYR A 143 12.49 16.26 -20.45
CA TYR A 143 12.62 15.08 -21.34
C TYR A 143 11.29 14.35 -21.59
N TYR A 144 10.28 14.55 -20.74
CA TYR A 144 9.00 13.86 -20.85
C TYR A 144 7.86 14.82 -21.16
N THR A 145 7.01 14.39 -22.08
CA THR A 145 5.79 15.13 -22.44
C THR A 145 4.71 15.01 -21.36
N HIS A 146 4.65 13.86 -20.69
CA HIS A 146 3.67 13.56 -19.66
C HIS A 146 4.37 12.84 -18.49
N ILE A 147 3.94 13.11 -17.27
CA ILE A 147 4.46 12.49 -16.05
C ILE A 147 3.28 11.95 -15.25
N LEU A 148 3.32 10.66 -14.92
CA LEU A 148 2.37 9.99 -14.04
C LEU A 148 3.04 9.67 -12.70
N PHE A 149 2.55 10.27 -11.62
CA PHE A 149 2.98 9.95 -10.27
C PHE A 149 2.19 8.75 -9.71
N SER A 150 2.89 7.71 -9.28
CA SER A 150 2.32 6.46 -8.78
C SER A 150 3.14 5.84 -7.64
N TYR A 151 3.90 6.65 -6.89
CA TYR A 151 4.84 6.19 -5.86
C TYR A 151 4.18 5.81 -4.52
N GLY A 152 2.85 5.84 -4.45
CA GLY A 152 2.06 5.28 -3.35
C GLY A 152 2.19 6.03 -2.02
N ALA A 153 2.07 5.27 -0.92
CA ALA A 153 2.12 5.78 0.45
C ALA A 153 3.25 5.08 1.22
N SER A 154 4.37 5.78 1.45
CA SER A 154 5.62 5.20 1.95
C SER A 154 5.83 5.27 3.46
N THR A 155 4.91 5.89 4.22
CA THR A 155 5.04 5.98 5.68
C THR A 155 3.87 5.39 6.43
N GLY A 156 4.14 4.90 7.64
CA GLY A 156 3.11 4.56 8.62
C GLY A 156 2.53 5.83 9.22
N ARG A 157 1.21 5.88 9.44
CA ARG A 157 0.60 7.00 10.14
C ARG A 157 1.02 6.99 11.62
N PRO A 158 1.63 8.08 12.15
CA PRO A 158 1.97 8.15 13.56
C PRO A 158 0.71 8.20 14.41
N LEU A 159 0.78 7.64 15.62
CA LEU A 159 -0.31 7.71 16.59
C LEU A 159 -0.39 9.09 17.25
N GLY A 160 0.76 9.74 17.46
CA GLY A 160 0.84 11.05 18.10
C GLY A 160 0.49 11.02 19.59
N ILE A 161 0.75 9.90 20.27
CA ILE A 161 0.48 9.72 21.70
C ILE A 161 1.78 9.43 22.47
N PRO A 162 1.82 9.70 23.80
CA PRO A 162 2.98 9.35 24.61
C PRO A 162 3.31 7.85 24.54
N GLY A 163 4.60 7.54 24.47
CA GLY A 163 5.17 6.20 24.33
C GLY A 163 5.17 5.66 22.89
N SER A 164 4.58 6.37 21.91
CA SER A 164 4.44 5.88 20.53
C SER A 164 5.49 6.41 19.55
N SER A 165 6.33 7.37 19.96
CA SER A 165 7.35 7.95 19.08
C SER A 165 8.52 6.97 18.90
N PRO A 166 9.18 6.95 17.72
CA PRO A 166 10.36 6.12 17.52
C PRO A 166 11.42 6.34 18.60
N GLY A 167 11.89 5.25 19.22
CA GLY A 167 12.90 5.28 20.28
C GLY A 167 12.39 5.63 21.69
N GLU A 168 11.13 6.02 21.86
CA GLU A 168 10.56 6.36 23.17
C GLU A 168 10.34 5.10 24.04
N LEU A 169 9.76 4.06 23.46
CA LEU A 169 9.67 2.71 24.04
C LEU A 169 10.05 1.67 23.00
N SER A 170 10.80 0.64 23.40
CA SER A 170 11.06 -0.53 22.58
C SER A 170 9.87 -1.49 22.57
N GLY A 171 9.77 -2.32 21.53
CA GLY A 171 8.63 -3.21 21.34
C GLY A 171 7.38 -2.53 20.74
N VAL A 172 7.51 -1.28 20.29
CA VAL A 172 6.45 -0.52 19.61
C VAL A 172 6.84 -0.34 18.15
N TYR A 173 5.97 -0.81 17.24
CA TYR A 173 6.21 -0.78 15.80
C TYR A 173 4.99 -0.25 15.06
N THR A 174 5.21 0.33 13.89
CA THR A 174 4.15 0.52 12.91
C THR A 174 3.95 -0.76 12.10
N ALA A 175 2.75 -0.94 11.56
CA ALA A 175 2.50 -2.04 10.65
C ALA A 175 3.35 -1.94 9.38
N LEU A 176 3.72 -0.74 8.93
CA LEU A 176 4.64 -0.58 7.80
C LEU A 176 6.00 -1.21 8.09
N GLU A 177 6.61 -0.85 9.23
CA GLU A 177 7.93 -1.39 9.62
C GLU A 177 7.87 -2.92 9.77
N PHE A 178 6.83 -3.43 10.43
CA PHE A 178 6.67 -4.87 10.64
C PHE A 178 6.48 -5.62 9.31
N VAL A 179 5.68 -5.05 8.39
CA VAL A 179 5.45 -5.63 7.05
C VAL A 179 6.69 -5.57 6.18
N ASN A 180 7.38 -4.42 6.17
CA ASN A 180 8.66 -4.25 5.47
C ASN A 180 9.70 -5.27 5.96
N TRP A 181 9.77 -5.47 7.27
CA TRP A 181 10.66 -6.46 7.88
C TRP A 181 10.37 -7.86 7.37
N TYR A 182 9.15 -8.39 7.52
CA TYR A 182 8.91 -9.77 7.12
C TYR A 182 8.93 -10.00 5.61
N ASN A 183 8.68 -8.96 4.81
CA ASN A 183 8.74 -9.04 3.35
C ASN A 183 10.11 -8.73 2.75
N GLY A 184 11.14 -8.47 3.56
CA GLY A 184 12.50 -8.23 3.08
C GLY A 184 12.66 -6.90 2.34
N HIS A 185 11.93 -5.86 2.73
CA HIS A 185 12.10 -4.53 2.16
C HIS A 185 13.39 -3.88 2.68
N PRO A 186 14.27 -3.32 1.83
CA PRO A 186 15.56 -2.74 2.26
C PRO A 186 15.45 -1.72 3.41
N ALA A 187 14.39 -0.89 3.46
CA ALA A 187 14.14 0.03 4.57
C ALA A 187 13.99 -0.61 5.99
N SER A 188 14.00 -1.94 6.12
CA SER A 188 14.03 -2.64 7.40
C SER A 188 15.27 -3.53 7.60
N HIS A 189 16.17 -3.57 6.63
CA HIS A 189 17.31 -4.52 6.62
C HIS A 189 18.62 -3.88 6.18
N ASP A 190 18.58 -2.88 5.30
CA ASP A 190 19.75 -2.21 4.75
C ASP A 190 20.26 -1.11 5.71
N PRO A 191 21.48 -1.23 6.25
CA PRO A 191 22.05 -0.21 7.11
C PRO A 191 22.19 1.16 6.45
N THR A 192 22.33 1.25 5.12
CA THR A 192 22.47 2.54 4.42
C THR A 192 21.16 3.33 4.43
N LEU A 193 20.02 2.65 4.33
CA LEU A 193 18.68 3.27 4.40
C LEU A 193 18.24 3.54 5.84
N LEU A 194 18.84 2.85 6.80
CA LEU A 194 18.57 2.99 8.22
C LEU A 194 19.49 4.01 8.90
N SER A 195 20.27 4.79 8.15
CA SER A 195 21.25 5.75 8.68
C SER A 195 22.20 5.15 9.72
N GLY A 196 22.64 3.90 9.49
CA GLY A 196 23.50 3.15 10.40
C GLY A 196 22.80 2.56 11.63
N SER A 197 21.50 2.75 11.78
CA SER A 197 20.71 2.06 12.81
C SER A 197 20.40 0.62 12.41
N HIS A 198 20.23 -0.25 13.40
CA HIS A 198 19.75 -1.61 13.17
C HIS A 198 18.27 -1.68 13.54
N PHE A 199 17.43 -2.00 12.57
CA PHE A 199 16.03 -2.33 12.81
C PHE A 199 15.89 -3.84 12.98
N ASN A 200 15.31 -4.28 14.09
CA ASN A 200 14.88 -5.65 14.24
C ASN A 200 13.60 -5.73 15.08
N VAL A 201 12.76 -6.70 14.74
CA VAL A 201 11.60 -7.07 15.53
C VAL A 201 12.02 -8.15 16.52
N ASP A 202 12.05 -7.82 17.81
CA ASP A 202 12.34 -8.80 18.86
C ASP A 202 11.06 -9.54 19.25
N LEU A 203 10.94 -10.80 18.83
CA LEU A 203 9.84 -11.68 19.20
C LEU A 203 10.22 -12.62 20.35
N SER A 204 11.50 -12.56 20.78
CA SER A 204 11.97 -13.35 21.90
C SER A 204 11.28 -12.90 23.19
N ASN A 205 10.86 -13.89 23.97
CA ASN A 205 10.22 -13.68 25.28
C ASN A 205 8.93 -12.84 25.27
N LYS A 206 8.30 -12.64 24.11
CA LYS A 206 6.96 -12.01 24.03
C LYS A 206 5.89 -13.09 24.11
N ARG A 207 4.83 -12.85 24.86
CA ARG A 207 3.68 -13.74 25.04
C ARG A 207 2.39 -13.11 24.52
N HIS A 208 2.29 -11.79 24.59
CA HIS A 208 1.13 -11.00 24.16
C HIS A 208 1.52 -9.90 23.18
N LEU A 209 0.77 -9.81 22.06
CA LEU A 209 0.88 -8.74 21.08
C LEU A 209 -0.43 -7.94 21.01
N THR A 210 -0.33 -6.62 21.12
CA THR A 210 -1.43 -5.69 20.86
C THR A 210 -1.32 -5.14 19.43
N VAL A 211 -2.37 -5.26 18.63
CA VAL A 211 -2.47 -4.64 17.30
C VAL A 211 -3.51 -3.53 17.34
N ILE A 212 -3.15 -2.31 16.95
CA ILE A 212 -4.06 -1.16 16.96
C ILE A 212 -4.55 -0.90 15.54
N GLY A 213 -5.86 -0.92 15.34
CA GLY A 213 -6.49 -0.77 14.04
C GLY A 213 -7.04 -2.10 13.50
N ALA A 214 -8.19 -2.03 12.84
CA ALA A 214 -8.96 -3.20 12.43
C ALA A 214 -9.21 -3.23 10.91
N GLY A 215 -8.10 -3.23 10.16
CA GLY A 215 -8.06 -3.46 8.71
C GLY A 215 -7.26 -4.73 8.35
N ASN A 216 -7.24 -5.12 7.09
CA ASN A 216 -6.60 -6.38 6.66
C ASN A 216 -5.13 -6.51 7.12
N VAL A 217 -4.35 -5.44 7.07
CA VAL A 217 -2.95 -5.45 7.51
C VAL A 217 -2.81 -5.87 8.98
N ALA A 218 -3.76 -5.50 9.84
CA ALA A 218 -3.76 -5.94 11.23
C ALA A 218 -3.94 -7.46 11.35
N LEU A 219 -4.76 -8.05 10.46
CA LEU A 219 -4.91 -9.50 10.38
C LEU A 219 -3.66 -10.16 9.81
N ASP A 220 -3.00 -9.56 8.82
CA ASP A 220 -1.75 -10.09 8.27
C ASP A 220 -0.66 -10.17 9.36
N VAL A 221 -0.48 -9.09 10.13
CA VAL A 221 0.44 -9.06 11.28
C VAL A 221 0.07 -10.14 12.30
N ALA A 222 -1.20 -10.19 12.72
CA ALA A 222 -1.66 -11.18 13.69
C ALA A 222 -1.45 -12.62 13.18
N ARG A 223 -1.72 -12.87 11.89
CA ARG A 223 -1.59 -14.17 11.24
C ARG A 223 -0.14 -14.64 11.19
N ILE A 224 0.77 -13.79 10.73
CA ILE A 224 2.21 -14.12 10.68
C ILE A 224 2.73 -14.46 12.08
N VAL A 225 2.42 -13.64 13.08
CA VAL A 225 2.91 -13.85 14.47
C VAL A 225 2.34 -15.13 15.09
N LEU A 226 1.04 -15.37 14.95
CA LEU A 226 0.40 -16.55 15.54
C LEU A 226 0.80 -17.87 14.85
N ARG A 227 0.93 -17.85 13.51
CA ARG A 227 1.46 -18.99 12.74
C ARG A 227 2.89 -19.31 13.14
N SER A 228 3.75 -18.29 13.19
CA SER A 228 5.19 -18.49 13.47
C SER A 228 5.44 -19.18 14.81
N SER A 229 4.62 -18.88 15.80
CA SER A 229 4.79 -19.43 17.13
C SER A 229 4.22 -20.85 17.28
N THR A 230 3.44 -21.37 16.32
CA THR A 230 2.77 -22.69 16.46
C THR A 230 3.75 -23.81 16.13
N PRO A 231 3.95 -24.80 17.04
CA PRO A 231 4.85 -25.92 16.79
C PRO A 231 4.41 -26.77 15.59
N PHE A 232 5.35 -27.57 15.07
CA PHE A 232 5.11 -28.57 14.05
C PHE A 232 3.99 -29.54 14.51
N LEU A 233 2.81 -29.42 13.91
CA LEU A 233 1.73 -30.38 14.12
C LEU A 233 1.96 -31.56 13.17
N GLU A 234 2.80 -32.52 13.59
CA GLU A 234 2.83 -33.83 12.92
C GLU A 234 1.56 -34.60 13.28
N SER A 235 0.71 -34.83 12.28
CA SER A 235 -0.23 -35.96 12.35
C SER A 235 -0.41 -36.70 11.02
N SER A 236 0.12 -36.19 9.91
CA SER A 236 0.20 -36.97 8.67
C SER A 236 1.41 -36.54 7.86
N GLY A 237 2.32 -37.49 7.64
CA GLY A 237 3.54 -37.28 6.87
C GLY A 237 3.26 -36.76 5.47
N ARG A 238 4.13 -35.85 5.02
CA ARG A 238 4.06 -34.98 3.83
C ARG A 238 3.10 -33.81 3.95
N VAL A 239 3.69 -32.69 4.33
CA VAL A 239 3.13 -31.39 4.02
C VAL A 239 3.90 -30.85 2.82
N THR A 240 3.23 -30.77 1.69
CA THR A 240 3.67 -30.03 0.51
C THR A 240 2.58 -29.00 0.26
N SER A 241 2.91 -27.71 0.26
CA SER A 241 2.08 -26.53 0.00
C SER A 241 1.93 -25.61 1.22
N ASN A 242 1.77 -24.31 0.91
CA ASN A 242 1.35 -23.16 1.74
C ASN A 242 0.16 -23.39 2.71
N LYS A 243 -0.37 -24.61 2.79
CA LYS A 243 -1.38 -25.09 3.74
C LYS A 243 -0.78 -25.72 5.00
N ALA A 244 0.55 -25.76 5.11
CA ALA A 244 1.21 -26.30 6.29
C ALA A 244 0.76 -25.62 7.59
N PRO A 245 0.72 -26.34 8.73
CA PRO A 245 0.49 -25.72 10.01
C PRO A 245 1.74 -25.02 10.53
N GLY A 246 1.53 -23.85 11.14
CA GLY A 246 2.56 -23.09 11.85
C GLY A 246 3.72 -22.55 11.02
N LEU A 247 4.93 -22.56 11.59
CA LEU A 247 6.12 -21.93 10.99
C LEU A 247 6.48 -22.52 9.63
N SER A 248 6.29 -23.84 9.46
CA SER A 248 6.52 -24.55 8.20
C SER A 248 5.75 -23.97 7.01
N ALA A 249 4.61 -23.30 7.27
CA ALA A 249 3.83 -22.62 6.24
C ALA A 249 4.54 -21.39 5.66
N LEU A 250 5.50 -20.84 6.39
CA LEU A 250 6.31 -19.69 6.02
C LEU A 250 7.68 -20.11 5.47
N GLU A 251 8.18 -21.29 5.84
CA GLU A 251 9.47 -21.82 5.38
C GLU A 251 9.51 -22.09 3.87
N GLU A 252 8.38 -22.39 3.22
CA GLU A 252 8.30 -22.56 1.76
C GLU A 252 8.10 -21.22 1.01
N THR A 253 7.85 -20.12 1.72
CA THR A 253 7.45 -18.82 1.15
C THR A 253 8.66 -17.93 0.82
N ASP A 254 8.41 -16.64 0.52
CA ASP A 254 9.43 -15.64 0.23
C ASP A 254 9.81 -14.76 1.44
N VAL A 255 9.59 -15.25 2.67
CA VAL A 255 10.10 -14.63 3.91
C VAL A 255 11.63 -14.80 3.95
N PRO A 256 12.43 -13.76 4.19
CA PRO A 256 13.89 -13.90 4.29
C PRO A 256 14.34 -14.82 5.45
N GLU A 257 15.45 -15.55 5.28
CA GLU A 257 16.01 -16.44 6.32
C GLU A 257 16.27 -15.74 7.67
N PRO A 258 16.84 -14.52 7.73
CA PRO A 258 17.02 -13.81 9.01
C PRO A 258 15.70 -13.54 9.74
N VAL A 259 14.61 -13.31 8.99
CA VAL A 259 13.28 -13.11 9.54
C VAL A 259 12.71 -14.44 10.03
N LEU A 260 12.80 -15.52 9.24
CA LEU A 260 12.35 -16.85 9.65
C LEU A 260 13.03 -17.31 10.95
N ALA A 261 14.33 -17.04 11.09
CA ALA A 261 15.08 -17.34 12.31
C ALA A 261 14.52 -16.63 13.55
N GLU A 262 14.03 -15.39 13.41
CA GLU A 262 13.42 -14.64 14.50
C GLU A 262 11.96 -15.07 14.75
N LEU A 263 11.20 -15.33 13.68
CA LEU A 263 9.86 -15.91 13.76
C LEU A 263 9.87 -17.26 14.49
N ALA A 264 10.91 -18.08 14.29
CA ALA A 264 11.10 -19.36 14.98
C ALA A 264 11.27 -19.22 16.51
N ARG A 265 11.70 -18.05 16.99
CA ARG A 265 11.86 -17.75 18.43
C ARG A 265 10.59 -17.19 19.06
N CYS A 266 9.55 -16.94 18.26
CA CYS A 266 8.31 -16.31 18.69
C CYS A 266 7.57 -17.18 19.72
N LYS A 267 7.32 -16.62 20.91
CA LYS A 267 6.56 -17.27 21.99
C LYS A 267 5.15 -16.68 22.17
N VAL A 268 4.71 -15.81 21.26
CA VAL A 268 3.42 -15.14 21.34
C VAL A 268 2.31 -16.19 21.31
N ARG A 269 1.40 -16.12 22.29
CA ARG A 269 0.22 -16.98 22.38
C ARG A 269 -1.07 -16.21 22.16
N ASP A 270 -1.06 -14.91 22.43
CA ASP A 270 -2.25 -14.09 22.45
C ASP A 270 -2.04 -12.81 21.64
N VAL A 271 -2.97 -12.53 20.72
CA VAL A 271 -3.00 -11.29 19.94
C VAL A 271 -4.31 -10.57 20.17
N ASP A 272 -4.27 -9.33 20.66
CA ASP A 272 -5.46 -8.49 20.80
C ASP A 272 -5.49 -7.40 19.72
N VAL A 273 -6.52 -7.40 18.89
CA VAL A 273 -6.75 -6.34 17.89
C VAL A 273 -7.74 -5.33 18.47
N PHE A 274 -7.30 -4.09 18.64
CA PHE A 274 -8.11 -3.00 19.18
C PHE A 274 -8.65 -2.09 18.07
N ALA A 275 -9.95 -1.80 18.16
CA ALA A 275 -10.66 -0.91 17.26
C ALA A 275 -11.31 0.24 18.04
N ARG A 276 -11.13 1.47 17.57
CA ARG A 276 -11.80 2.66 18.13
C ARG A 276 -13.31 2.73 17.86
N ARG A 277 -13.82 1.90 16.94
CA ARG A 277 -15.25 1.85 16.56
C ARG A 277 -15.82 0.44 16.83
N GLY A 278 -17.11 0.27 16.59
CA GLY A 278 -17.81 -0.99 16.79
C GLY A 278 -17.67 -1.98 15.63
N PRO A 279 -18.26 -3.19 15.76
CA PRO A 279 -18.14 -4.26 14.77
C PRO A 279 -18.66 -3.88 13.37
N ALA A 280 -19.69 -3.05 13.27
CA ALA A 280 -20.25 -2.61 11.98
C ALA A 280 -19.29 -1.72 11.16
N GLN A 281 -18.21 -1.22 11.78
CA GLN A 281 -17.21 -0.36 11.15
C GLN A 281 -15.87 -1.07 10.89
N LEU A 282 -15.81 -2.39 11.06
CA LEU A 282 -14.63 -3.20 10.70
C LEU A 282 -14.29 -3.02 9.21
N ALA A 283 -12.99 -2.91 8.92
CA ALA A 283 -12.47 -2.76 7.56
C ALA A 283 -11.88 -4.07 7.01
N PHE A 284 -12.07 -5.19 7.71
CA PHE A 284 -11.64 -6.50 7.24
C PHE A 284 -12.46 -6.96 6.04
N THR A 285 -11.84 -7.72 5.14
CA THR A 285 -12.58 -8.47 4.13
C THR A 285 -12.98 -9.86 4.64
N ASN A 286 -14.03 -10.42 4.03
CA ASN A 286 -14.50 -11.77 4.33
C ASN A 286 -13.47 -12.87 4.02
N LYS A 287 -12.48 -12.59 3.15
CA LYS A 287 -11.41 -13.53 2.82
C LYS A 287 -10.44 -13.63 4.00
N GLU A 288 -9.88 -12.49 4.42
CA GLU A 288 -8.87 -12.43 5.47
C GLU A 288 -9.37 -12.97 6.82
N VAL A 289 -10.62 -12.65 7.21
CA VAL A 289 -11.21 -13.22 8.42
C VAL A 289 -11.39 -14.74 8.31
N ARG A 290 -11.81 -15.24 7.15
CA ARG A 290 -11.98 -16.70 6.97
C ARG A 290 -10.66 -17.43 7.12
N GLU A 291 -9.58 -16.87 6.59
CA GLU A 291 -8.25 -17.43 6.72
C GLU A 291 -7.81 -17.49 8.19
N MET A 292 -7.95 -16.39 8.94
CA MET A 292 -7.70 -16.35 10.39
C MET A 292 -8.52 -17.38 11.17
N LEU A 293 -9.82 -17.54 10.87
CA LEU A 293 -10.70 -18.50 11.53
C LEU A 293 -10.39 -19.97 11.17
N SER A 294 -9.65 -20.19 10.08
CA SER A 294 -9.30 -21.52 9.58
C SER A 294 -7.96 -22.03 10.13
N LEU A 295 -7.18 -21.19 10.79
CA LEU A 295 -5.88 -21.54 11.36
C LEU A 295 -6.01 -22.65 12.42
N GLU A 296 -5.20 -23.68 12.28
CA GLU A 296 -5.13 -24.78 13.24
C GLU A 296 -4.42 -24.34 14.52
N GLY A 297 -4.93 -24.79 15.68
CA GLY A 297 -4.35 -24.45 16.98
C GLY A 297 -4.57 -23.01 17.45
N ILE A 298 -5.21 -22.16 16.63
CA ILE A 298 -5.47 -20.74 16.91
C ILE A 298 -6.98 -20.48 16.95
N ALA A 299 -7.47 -19.99 18.09
CA ALA A 299 -8.88 -19.73 18.34
C ALA A 299 -9.21 -18.23 18.39
N LEU A 300 -10.36 -17.85 17.83
CA LEU A 300 -10.97 -16.55 18.06
C LEU A 300 -11.62 -16.56 19.46
N ARG A 301 -11.27 -15.60 20.31
CA ARG A 301 -11.98 -15.35 21.57
C ARG A 301 -13.42 -14.93 21.29
N ALA A 302 -14.35 -15.48 22.06
CA ALA A 302 -15.77 -15.22 21.89
C ALA A 302 -16.06 -13.71 21.95
N LEU A 303 -16.81 -13.22 20.98
CA LEU A 303 -17.29 -11.84 20.96
C LEU A 303 -18.59 -11.76 21.73
N GLU A 304 -18.80 -10.64 22.43
CA GLU A 304 -20.07 -10.34 23.09
C GLU A 304 -21.21 -10.32 22.06
N LYS A 305 -22.25 -11.11 22.33
CA LYS A 305 -23.38 -11.28 21.41
C LYS A 305 -24.12 -9.95 21.22
N GLU A 306 -24.24 -9.19 22.30
CA GLU A 306 -24.89 -7.89 22.36
C GLU A 306 -24.23 -6.89 21.40
N LEU A 307 -22.90 -6.93 21.26
CA LEU A 307 -22.17 -6.07 20.32
C LEU A 307 -22.43 -6.44 18.86
N LEU A 308 -22.52 -7.73 18.57
CA LEU A 308 -22.82 -8.23 17.22
C LEU A 308 -24.27 -7.92 16.83
N ASP A 309 -25.21 -8.12 17.74
CA ASP A 309 -26.64 -7.82 17.53
C ASP A 309 -26.84 -6.30 17.32
N ALA A 310 -26.17 -5.46 18.11
CA ALA A 310 -26.20 -4.01 17.92
C ALA A 310 -25.59 -3.59 16.56
N ALA A 311 -24.52 -4.25 16.12
CA ALA A 311 -23.91 -3.98 14.83
C ALA A 311 -24.81 -4.39 13.65
N LEU A 312 -25.52 -5.53 13.76
CA LEU A 312 -26.51 -5.94 12.76
C LEU A 312 -27.64 -4.91 12.63
N LYS A 313 -28.16 -4.42 13.76
CA LYS A 313 -29.17 -3.36 13.78
C LYS A 313 -28.69 -2.08 13.10
N GLN A 314 -27.44 -1.65 13.35
CA GLN A 314 -26.86 -0.48 12.66
C GLN A 314 -26.81 -0.66 11.14
N LEU A 315 -26.49 -1.88 10.66
CA LEU A 315 -26.45 -2.18 9.23
C LEU A 315 -27.84 -2.22 8.60
N ASP A 316 -28.86 -2.67 9.34
CA ASP A 316 -30.26 -2.62 8.91
C ASP A 316 -30.73 -1.16 8.77
N GLU A 317 -30.43 -0.32 9.75
CA GLU A 317 -30.74 1.12 9.70
C GLU A 317 -30.02 1.82 8.54
N LEU A 318 -28.76 1.46 8.27
CA LEU A 318 -28.00 1.99 7.12
C LEU A 318 -28.63 1.59 5.79
N ALA A 319 -29.05 0.33 5.64
CA ALA A 319 -29.73 -0.14 4.44
C ALA A 319 -31.08 0.58 4.23
N ALA A 320 -31.86 0.76 5.30
CA ALA A 320 -33.12 1.48 5.25
C ALA A 320 -32.95 2.94 4.84
N LYS A 321 -31.95 3.64 5.41
CA LYS A 321 -31.62 5.02 5.01
C LYS A 321 -31.09 5.09 3.58
N GLY A 322 -30.20 4.19 3.19
CA GLY A 322 -29.60 4.17 1.86
C GLY A 322 -30.60 3.89 0.73
N ALA A 323 -31.71 3.20 1.02
CA ALA A 323 -32.77 2.96 0.05
C ALA A 323 -33.47 4.26 -0.44
N SER A 324 -33.30 5.37 0.29
CA SER A 324 -33.87 6.66 -0.11
C SER A 324 -33.05 7.41 -1.17
N ASP A 325 -31.82 6.99 -1.47
CA ASP A 325 -30.96 7.56 -2.52
C ASP A 325 -30.79 6.56 -3.69
N PRO A 326 -31.53 6.72 -4.81
CA PRO A 326 -31.48 5.79 -5.94
C PRO A 326 -30.09 5.62 -6.56
N ALA A 327 -29.23 6.65 -6.49
CA ALA A 327 -27.90 6.62 -7.08
C ALA A 327 -26.93 5.73 -6.29
N ARG A 328 -27.14 5.62 -4.97
CA ARG A 328 -26.24 4.89 -4.05
C ARG A 328 -26.86 3.65 -3.40
N ALA A 329 -28.17 3.43 -3.56
CA ALA A 329 -28.88 2.33 -2.94
C ALA A 329 -28.23 0.96 -3.22
N GLN A 330 -27.82 0.69 -4.46
CA GLN A 330 -27.19 -0.57 -4.84
C GLN A 330 -25.80 -0.76 -4.21
N GLU A 331 -25.00 0.31 -4.14
CA GLU A 331 -23.68 0.29 -3.51
C GLU A 331 -23.81 0.02 -2.01
N ILE A 332 -24.68 0.77 -1.32
CA ILE A 332 -24.95 0.62 0.11
C ILE A 332 -25.48 -0.78 0.42
N ALA A 333 -26.42 -1.29 -0.38
CA ALA A 333 -26.96 -2.64 -0.20
C ALA A 333 -25.88 -3.72 -0.36
N SER A 334 -24.95 -3.53 -1.32
CA SER A 334 -23.79 -4.42 -1.51
C SER A 334 -22.85 -4.36 -0.29
N GLU A 335 -22.50 -3.17 0.19
CA GLU A 335 -21.64 -2.99 1.35
C GLU A 335 -22.25 -3.62 2.62
N VAL A 336 -23.53 -3.35 2.88
CA VAL A 336 -24.26 -3.91 4.01
C VAL A 336 -24.28 -5.44 3.94
N ARG A 337 -24.53 -6.02 2.77
CA ARG A 337 -24.52 -7.48 2.57
C ARG A 337 -23.15 -8.07 2.89
N VAL A 338 -22.07 -7.44 2.41
CA VAL A 338 -20.70 -7.87 2.68
C VAL A 338 -20.40 -7.82 4.18
N LYS A 339 -20.79 -6.74 4.87
CA LYS A 339 -20.59 -6.56 6.32
C LYS A 339 -21.41 -7.53 7.18
N LYS A 340 -22.68 -7.80 6.83
CA LYS A 340 -23.48 -8.82 7.53
C LYS A 340 -22.84 -10.21 7.43
N ARG A 341 -22.28 -10.55 6.26
CA ARG A 341 -21.54 -11.81 6.08
C ARG A 341 -20.28 -11.85 6.94
N LEU A 342 -19.57 -10.74 7.09
CA LEU A 342 -18.42 -10.62 7.99
C LEU A 342 -18.80 -10.91 9.45
N LEU A 343 -19.86 -10.25 9.94
CA LEU A 343 -20.34 -10.45 11.32
C LEU A 343 -20.81 -11.89 11.55
N SER A 344 -21.46 -12.50 10.56
CA SER A 344 -21.86 -13.92 10.62
C SER A 344 -20.65 -14.86 10.72
N LEU A 345 -19.55 -14.59 10.00
CA LEU A 345 -18.31 -15.37 10.12
C LEU A 345 -17.70 -15.24 11.53
N LEU A 346 -17.64 -14.02 12.06
CA LEU A 346 -17.13 -13.77 13.41
C LEU A 346 -17.98 -14.45 14.49
N SER A 347 -19.31 -14.40 14.35
CA SER A 347 -20.25 -15.08 15.25
C SER A 347 -20.08 -16.61 15.24
N LYS A 348 -19.83 -17.20 14.07
CA LYS A 348 -19.56 -18.65 13.94
C LYS A 348 -18.28 -19.07 14.69
N GLY A 349 -17.32 -18.17 14.78
CA GLY A 349 -16.03 -18.41 15.43
C GLY A 349 -15.07 -19.28 14.60
N SER A 350 -13.91 -19.54 15.17
CA SER A 350 -12.84 -20.35 14.57
C SER A 350 -13.14 -21.84 14.64
N LYS A 351 -12.47 -22.63 13.78
CA LYS A 351 -12.51 -24.10 13.86
C LYS A 351 -11.94 -24.59 15.18
N THR A 352 -10.78 -24.05 15.58
CA THR A 352 -10.17 -24.29 16.89
C THR A 352 -10.98 -23.58 17.97
N ARG A 353 -11.25 -24.24 19.09
CA ARG A 353 -11.91 -23.65 20.25
C ARG A 353 -10.88 -23.21 21.29
N VAL A 354 -11.24 -22.21 22.09
CA VAL A 354 -10.39 -21.73 23.19
C VAL A 354 -10.18 -22.86 24.19
N GLY A 355 -8.92 -23.11 24.54
CA GLY A 355 -8.47 -24.10 25.50
C GLY A 355 -7.01 -23.88 25.88
N GLU A 356 -6.53 -24.61 26.90
CA GLU A 356 -5.22 -24.38 27.54
C GLU A 356 -4.03 -24.43 26.57
N LYS A 357 -4.08 -25.33 25.59
CA LYS A 357 -3.02 -25.48 24.57
C LYS A 357 -3.22 -24.58 23.34
N SER A 358 -4.43 -24.05 23.14
CA SER A 358 -4.72 -23.16 22.02
C SER A 358 -4.05 -21.81 22.19
N LYS A 359 -3.75 -21.18 21.08
CA LYS A 359 -3.45 -19.75 21.03
C LYS A 359 -4.70 -18.98 20.71
N THR A 360 -4.72 -17.71 21.03
CA THR A 360 -5.93 -16.94 20.84
C THR A 360 -5.71 -15.58 20.22
N TRP A 361 -6.71 -15.13 19.47
CA TRP A 361 -6.81 -13.75 19.03
C TRP A 361 -8.17 -13.18 19.39
N GLY A 362 -8.22 -11.88 19.65
CA GLY A 362 -9.42 -11.18 20.10
C GLY A 362 -9.65 -9.87 19.37
N LEU A 363 -10.91 -9.45 19.33
CA LEU A 363 -11.31 -8.13 18.82
C LEU A 363 -11.86 -7.32 19.99
N ASN A 364 -11.23 -6.18 20.25
CA ASN A 364 -11.63 -5.26 21.32
C ASN A 364 -12.15 -3.97 20.70
N PHE A 365 -13.45 -3.73 20.81
CA PHE A 365 -14.12 -2.58 20.21
C PHE A 365 -14.18 -1.40 21.15
N PHE A 366 -14.34 -0.21 20.60
CA PHE A 366 -14.50 1.04 21.33
C PHE A 366 -13.30 1.45 22.20
N HIS A 367 -12.09 1.14 21.77
CA HIS A 367 -10.86 1.56 22.46
C HIS A 367 -10.00 2.40 21.53
N SER A 368 -9.60 3.59 21.99
CA SER A 368 -8.55 4.38 21.35
C SER A 368 -7.35 4.50 22.30
N PRO A 369 -6.11 4.29 21.82
CA PRO A 369 -4.94 4.32 22.71
C PRO A 369 -4.72 5.76 23.22
N ALA A 370 -4.52 5.90 24.52
CA ALA A 370 -4.25 7.17 25.19
C ALA A 370 -2.73 7.40 25.36
N LYS A 371 -2.02 6.35 25.80
CA LYS A 371 -0.55 6.31 25.91
C LYS A 371 -0.07 4.88 26.03
N PHE A 372 1.20 4.65 25.69
CA PHE A 372 1.89 3.40 25.98
C PHE A 372 2.65 3.52 27.29
N LEU A 373 2.63 2.44 28.06
CA LEU A 373 3.20 2.38 29.40
C LEU A 373 4.46 1.52 29.36
N PRO A 374 5.54 1.93 30.06
CA PRO A 374 6.73 1.11 30.18
C PRO A 374 6.44 -0.16 31.00
N ASN A 375 7.23 -1.21 30.76
CA ASN A 375 7.18 -2.44 31.53
C ASN A 375 7.62 -2.19 32.98
N PRO A 376 6.75 -2.38 33.98
CA PRO A 376 7.07 -2.12 35.38
C PRO A 376 8.13 -3.08 35.94
N GLU A 377 8.29 -4.26 35.35
CA GLU A 377 9.26 -5.28 35.79
C GLU A 377 10.61 -5.19 35.05
N GLY A 378 10.73 -4.29 34.07
CA GLY A 378 11.90 -4.16 33.21
C GLY A 378 12.78 -2.93 33.50
N ASP A 379 13.61 -2.57 32.52
CA ASP A 379 14.49 -1.38 32.56
C ASP A 379 13.75 -0.06 32.30
N GLY A 380 12.42 -0.09 32.23
CA GLY A 380 11.57 1.05 31.90
C GLY A 380 11.61 1.49 30.44
N LYS A 381 12.34 0.79 29.56
CA LYS A 381 12.45 1.14 28.13
C LYS A 381 11.55 0.32 27.23
N GLN A 382 11.22 -0.90 27.62
CA GLN A 382 10.28 -1.74 26.86
C GLN A 382 8.84 -1.37 27.19
N VAL A 383 7.94 -1.44 26.20
CA VAL A 383 6.51 -1.38 26.46
C VAL A 383 6.04 -2.54 27.34
N GLY A 384 5.15 -2.25 28.29
CA GLY A 384 4.50 -3.25 29.15
C GLY A 384 2.98 -3.14 29.17
N GLY A 385 2.40 -2.08 28.61
CA GLY A 385 0.95 -1.92 28.58
C GLY A 385 0.47 -0.77 27.74
N VAL A 386 -0.85 -0.70 27.57
CA VAL A 386 -1.55 0.38 26.89
C VAL A 386 -2.63 0.90 27.83
N GLU A 387 -2.66 2.22 28.01
CA GLU A 387 -3.81 2.91 28.56
C GLU A 387 -4.76 3.27 27.41
N TRP A 388 -6.01 2.88 27.53
CA TRP A 388 -7.05 3.09 26.52
C TRP A 388 -8.07 4.09 27.02
N ASN A 389 -8.43 5.02 26.15
CA ASN A 389 -9.70 5.73 26.27
C ASN A 389 -10.82 4.79 25.81
N LEU A 390 -11.80 4.56 26.69
CA LEU A 390 -13.06 3.92 26.29
C LEU A 390 -13.86 4.91 25.47
N THR A 391 -14.50 4.43 24.41
CA THR A 391 -15.29 5.26 23.49
C THR A 391 -16.72 4.75 23.44
N THR A 392 -17.66 5.58 22.98
CA THR A 392 -19.04 5.15 22.74
C THR A 392 -19.53 5.62 21.38
N LEU A 393 -20.66 5.07 20.94
CA LEU A 393 -21.34 5.47 19.71
C LEU A 393 -22.22 6.74 19.86
N ALA A 394 -22.51 7.23 21.08
CA ALA A 394 -23.77 7.93 21.37
C ALA A 394 -23.89 9.45 21.09
N SER A 395 -22.87 10.21 20.67
CA SER A 395 -23.05 11.67 20.47
C SER A 395 -23.09 12.17 19.03
N GLY A 396 -22.37 11.59 18.07
CA GLY A 396 -22.35 12.10 16.68
C GLY A 396 -21.97 13.60 16.48
N GLN A 397 -21.70 14.35 17.54
CA GLN A 397 -21.18 15.72 17.60
C GLN A 397 -20.09 15.78 18.70
N PRO A 398 -18.95 16.45 18.46
CA PRO A 398 -17.96 16.72 19.49
C PRO A 398 -18.47 17.82 20.45
N THR A 399 -18.19 17.66 21.75
CA THR A 399 -18.30 18.79 22.70
C THR A 399 -16.92 19.44 22.89
N PRO A 400 -16.84 20.76 23.15
CA PRO A 400 -15.60 21.53 23.29
C PRO A 400 -14.59 21.03 24.33
N ALA A 401 -14.97 20.08 25.19
CA ALA A 401 -14.16 19.61 26.32
C ALA A 401 -13.14 18.50 25.98
N ASN A 402 -13.16 17.95 24.76
CA ASN A 402 -12.27 16.86 24.32
C ASN A 402 -11.24 17.28 23.26
N LEU A 403 -11.03 18.59 23.12
CA LEU A 403 -9.89 19.14 22.40
C LEU A 403 -8.70 19.04 23.33
N ASP A 404 -7.57 18.54 22.83
CA ASP A 404 -6.29 18.62 23.53
C ASP A 404 -6.14 20.02 24.15
N ALA A 405 -5.86 20.11 25.46
CA ALA A 405 -5.85 21.38 26.20
C ALA A 405 -4.77 22.37 25.70
N ALA A 406 -3.97 21.96 24.71
CA ALA A 406 -2.93 22.78 24.10
C ALA A 406 -3.15 23.15 22.63
N ASP A 407 -3.91 22.41 21.81
CA ASP A 407 -4.08 22.77 20.37
C ASP A 407 -5.21 21.99 19.64
N PRO A 408 -6.40 22.58 19.44
CA PRO A 408 -7.54 21.94 18.78
C PRO A 408 -7.37 21.69 17.27
N LYS A 409 -6.26 22.10 16.63
CA LYS A 409 -6.01 21.87 15.19
C LYS A 409 -5.19 20.61 14.90
N LYS A 410 -4.61 19.94 15.92
CA LYS A 410 -3.70 18.80 15.72
C LYS A 410 -4.28 17.40 15.96
N ALA A 411 -5.46 17.27 16.55
CA ALA A 411 -6.03 15.97 16.92
C ALA A 411 -7.04 15.41 15.89
N THR A 412 -6.65 15.29 14.61
CA THR A 412 -7.42 14.51 13.64
C THR A 412 -6.74 13.20 13.33
N TRP A 413 -7.24 12.12 13.95
CA TRP A 413 -7.02 10.79 13.40
C TRP A 413 -7.75 10.66 12.07
N GLY A 414 -7.04 10.94 10.99
CA GLY A 414 -7.46 10.59 9.63
C GLY A 414 -8.58 11.43 9.03
N SER A 415 -8.53 12.75 9.15
CA SER A 415 -9.35 13.63 8.31
C SER A 415 -8.51 14.12 7.13
N GLY A 416 -8.84 13.60 5.95
CA GLY A 416 -8.58 14.26 4.69
C GLY A 416 -9.93 14.56 4.03
N SER A 417 -10.18 15.85 3.76
CA SER A 417 -11.23 16.45 2.90
C SER A 417 -12.05 17.50 3.64
N THR A 418 -11.67 18.77 3.46
CA THR A 418 -12.58 19.91 3.61
C THR A 418 -13.40 20.04 2.33
N ASP A 419 -14.63 19.53 2.35
CA ASP A 419 -15.73 20.09 1.59
C ASP A 419 -17.01 19.99 2.43
N SER A 420 -17.77 21.06 2.42
CA SER A 420 -18.82 21.39 3.38
C SER A 420 -20.12 20.61 3.14
N THR A 421 -20.38 19.56 3.94
CA THR A 421 -21.72 19.13 4.42
C THR A 421 -21.56 18.01 5.48
N PRO A 422 -22.47 17.87 6.48
CA PRO A 422 -22.10 17.32 7.79
C PRO A 422 -22.28 15.79 7.95
N ALA A 423 -21.52 15.26 8.94
CA ALA A 423 -21.63 13.97 9.64
C ALA A 423 -20.84 12.77 9.07
N ALA A 424 -19.54 12.69 9.43
CA ALA A 424 -18.76 11.45 9.40
C ALA A 424 -18.22 11.12 10.81
N SER A 425 -18.54 9.92 11.28
CA SER A 425 -18.35 9.39 12.63
C SER A 425 -16.88 9.33 13.11
N THR A 426 -16.51 10.14 14.10
CA THR A 426 -15.29 10.01 14.91
C THR A 426 -15.70 9.67 16.35
N SER A 427 -15.05 8.65 16.96
CA SER A 427 -15.39 8.17 18.30
C SER A 427 -14.88 9.13 19.37
N THR A 428 -15.73 9.52 20.33
CA THR A 428 -15.36 10.35 21.47
C THR A 428 -15.03 9.49 22.70
N ALA A 429 -13.97 9.87 23.43
CA ALA A 429 -13.57 9.25 24.67
C ALA A 429 -14.61 9.53 25.78
N THR A 430 -14.95 8.53 26.60
CA THR A 430 -15.95 8.65 27.67
C THR A 430 -15.38 9.25 28.96
N GLY A 431 -14.13 9.70 28.96
CA GLY A 431 -13.37 10.06 30.17
C GLY A 431 -13.03 8.86 31.08
N LYS A 432 -13.43 7.65 30.71
CA LYS A 432 -13.07 6.41 31.41
C LYS A 432 -11.88 5.79 30.68
N THR A 433 -10.85 5.45 31.43
CA THR A 433 -9.71 4.72 30.91
C THR A 433 -9.72 3.27 31.35
N ARG A 434 -9.04 2.43 30.58
CA ARG A 434 -8.77 1.03 30.92
C ARG A 434 -7.33 0.74 30.56
N THR A 435 -6.63 -0.02 31.39
CA THR A 435 -5.25 -0.46 31.09
C THR A 435 -5.24 -1.94 30.74
N THR A 436 -4.44 -2.31 29.74
CA THR A 436 -4.13 -3.71 29.42
C THR A 436 -2.63 -3.91 29.35
N ALA A 437 -2.15 -5.05 29.84
CA ALA A 437 -0.75 -5.44 29.70
C ALA A 437 -0.46 -5.88 28.25
N THR A 438 0.77 -5.67 27.78
CA THR A 438 1.24 -6.17 26.49
C THR A 438 2.77 -6.22 26.45
N ASP A 439 3.35 -7.18 25.76
CA ASP A 439 4.82 -7.26 25.60
C ASP A 439 5.30 -6.49 24.36
N MET A 440 4.38 -6.26 23.42
CA MET A 440 4.65 -5.68 22.11
C MET A 440 3.41 -4.99 21.53
N ILE A 441 3.61 -3.97 20.72
CA ILE A 441 2.56 -3.23 20.01
C ILE A 441 2.89 -3.11 18.53
N VAL A 442 1.90 -3.36 17.67
CA VAL A 442 1.94 -2.99 16.25
C VAL A 442 0.78 -2.06 15.92
N SER A 443 1.09 -0.85 15.46
CA SER A 443 0.09 0.14 15.04
C SER A 443 -0.25 0.00 13.55
N SER A 444 -1.43 -0.54 13.26
CA SER A 444 -1.97 -0.79 11.91
C SER A 444 -3.09 0.20 11.57
N VAL A 445 -2.76 1.48 11.58
CA VAL A 445 -3.75 2.59 11.55
C VAL A 445 -3.82 3.32 10.21
N GLY A 446 -3.19 2.73 9.21
CA GLY A 446 -3.09 3.21 7.84
C GLY A 446 -1.71 3.75 7.51
N TYR A 447 -1.50 3.94 6.21
CA TYR A 447 -0.29 4.54 5.66
C TYR A 447 -0.53 6.03 5.34
N GLN A 448 0.50 6.73 4.94
CA GLN A 448 0.42 8.09 4.40
C GLN A 448 1.38 8.24 3.22
N SER A 449 0.95 9.03 2.24
CA SER A 449 1.85 9.50 1.18
C SER A 449 2.70 10.64 1.70
N GLU A 450 3.80 10.88 1.02
CA GLU A 450 4.73 11.97 1.31
C GLU A 450 4.88 12.86 0.07
N PRO A 451 5.19 14.15 0.26
CA PRO A 451 5.65 14.96 -0.85
C PRO A 451 6.95 14.36 -1.43
N LEU A 452 7.26 14.70 -2.68
CA LEU A 452 8.60 14.41 -3.20
C LEU A 452 9.65 15.06 -2.29
N PHE A 453 10.81 14.44 -2.18
CA PHE A 453 11.86 14.89 -1.28
C PHE A 453 12.38 16.29 -1.68
N THR A 454 12.58 17.15 -0.68
CA THR A 454 13.16 18.49 -0.82
C THR A 454 14.20 18.75 0.27
N SER A 455 15.30 19.40 -0.09
CA SER A 455 16.48 19.56 0.78
C SER A 455 16.46 20.83 1.66
N SER A 456 15.50 21.74 1.51
CA SER A 456 15.56 23.02 2.21
C SER A 456 14.26 23.35 2.92
N SER A 457 14.39 23.85 4.15
CA SER A 457 13.38 24.59 4.89
C SER A 457 13.08 25.96 4.26
N GLN A 458 12.94 26.03 2.94
CA GLN A 458 12.53 27.25 2.25
C GLN A 458 11.02 27.25 2.07
N SER A 459 10.41 27.93 3.03
CA SER A 459 9.04 28.46 3.02
C SER A 459 8.93 29.62 2.02
N THR A 460 9.07 29.33 0.74
CA THR A 460 8.61 30.21 -0.34
C THR A 460 7.95 29.29 -1.35
N SER A 461 6.62 29.34 -1.46
CA SER A 461 5.86 28.52 -2.42
C SER A 461 6.53 28.57 -3.78
N PRO A 462 7.25 27.51 -4.20
CA PRO A 462 7.85 27.49 -5.52
C PRO A 462 6.74 27.66 -6.56
N ALA A 463 7.08 28.23 -7.72
CA ALA A 463 6.16 28.19 -8.83
C ALA A 463 5.96 26.71 -9.20
N VAL A 464 4.71 26.24 -9.25
CA VAL A 464 4.42 24.85 -9.65
C VAL A 464 4.92 24.58 -11.08
N LEU A 465 4.84 25.62 -11.92
CA LEU A 465 5.35 25.63 -13.28
C LEU A 465 6.37 26.76 -13.45
N GLU A 466 7.52 26.46 -14.06
CA GLU A 466 8.50 27.44 -14.52
C GLU A 466 8.74 27.23 -16.01
N GLU A 467 8.61 28.27 -16.83
CA GLU A 467 8.73 28.18 -18.30
C GLU A 467 7.84 27.08 -18.93
N GLY A 468 6.67 26.81 -18.32
CA GLY A 468 5.75 25.76 -18.75
C GLY A 468 6.15 24.33 -18.35
N ARG A 469 7.18 24.18 -17.52
CA ARG A 469 7.71 22.90 -17.01
C ARG A 469 7.29 22.67 -15.57
N LEU A 470 6.99 21.42 -15.23
CA LEU A 470 6.70 21.03 -13.86
C LEU A 470 8.01 20.98 -13.05
N VAL A 471 8.12 21.86 -12.05
CA VAL A 471 9.30 21.92 -11.15
C VAL A 471 8.93 21.52 -9.72
N GLU A 472 7.68 21.71 -9.33
CA GLU A 472 7.14 21.26 -8.05
C GLU A 472 5.88 20.42 -8.24
N LEU A 473 5.75 19.36 -7.44
CA LEU A 473 4.56 18.52 -7.36
C LEU A 473 3.69 19.00 -6.20
N PRO A 474 2.49 19.53 -6.45
CA PRO A 474 1.57 19.92 -5.38
C PRO A 474 1.25 18.78 -4.42
N PHE A 475 1.19 19.08 -3.12
CA PHE A 475 0.87 18.08 -2.11
C PHE A 475 -0.08 18.65 -1.05
N ASP A 476 -1.20 17.96 -0.82
CA ASP A 476 -2.13 18.28 0.26
C ASP A 476 -1.64 17.62 1.55
N THR A 477 -1.07 18.42 2.45
CA THR A 477 -0.49 17.94 3.71
C THR A 477 -1.55 17.47 4.71
N SER A 478 -2.82 17.85 4.55
CA SER A 478 -3.93 17.37 5.38
C SER A 478 -4.44 16.03 4.87
N ARG A 479 -4.73 15.93 3.57
CA ARG A 479 -5.24 14.70 2.94
C ARG A 479 -4.15 13.66 2.68
N LYS A 480 -2.88 14.06 2.69
CA LYS A 480 -1.70 13.23 2.36
C LYS A 480 -1.79 12.62 0.96
N ILE A 481 -2.21 13.42 -0.02
CA ILE A 481 -2.35 13.05 -1.42
C ILE A 481 -1.87 14.20 -2.31
N VAL A 482 -1.67 13.91 -3.59
CA VAL A 482 -1.54 14.95 -4.63
C VAL A 482 -2.95 15.41 -5.03
N PRO A 483 -3.26 16.73 -4.94
CA PRO A 483 -4.54 17.27 -5.40
C PRO A 483 -4.79 16.91 -6.86
N ASN A 484 -5.94 16.30 -7.17
CA ASN A 484 -6.24 15.85 -8.52
C ASN A 484 -7.75 15.83 -8.82
N ALA A 485 -8.09 15.90 -10.11
CA ALA A 485 -9.44 15.67 -10.63
C ALA A 485 -9.40 14.62 -11.75
N GLY A 486 -10.01 13.45 -11.50
CA GLY A 486 -9.98 12.33 -12.44
C GLY A 486 -8.56 11.85 -12.78
N GLY A 487 -7.60 12.04 -11.87
CA GLY A 487 -6.19 11.71 -12.08
C GLY A 487 -5.33 12.82 -12.68
N ARG A 488 -5.89 13.95 -13.16
CA ARG A 488 -5.09 15.11 -13.55
C ARG A 488 -4.66 15.90 -12.32
N VAL A 489 -3.38 16.19 -12.18
CA VAL A 489 -2.86 16.98 -11.05
C VAL A 489 -3.42 18.40 -11.13
N LEU A 490 -3.86 18.95 -10.00
CA LEU A 490 -4.40 20.31 -9.93
C LEU A 490 -3.36 21.30 -9.42
N ASN A 491 -3.33 22.47 -10.03
CA ASN A 491 -2.62 23.62 -9.49
C ASN A 491 -3.36 24.11 -8.21
N PRO A 492 -2.70 24.21 -7.05
CA PRO A 492 -3.37 24.60 -5.80
C PRO A 492 -3.99 26.00 -5.82
N GLN A 493 -3.39 26.94 -6.56
CA GLN A 493 -3.84 28.31 -6.68
C GLN A 493 -5.02 28.45 -7.64
N THR A 494 -4.91 27.91 -8.87
CA THR A 494 -5.94 28.09 -9.90
C THR A 494 -7.05 27.04 -9.85
N LYS A 495 -6.80 25.89 -9.20
CA LYS A 495 -7.63 24.68 -9.22
C LYS A 495 -7.80 24.06 -10.61
N GLU A 496 -7.04 24.51 -11.59
CA GLU A 496 -7.03 23.96 -12.94
C GLU A 496 -6.06 22.79 -13.04
N ALA A 497 -6.31 21.90 -14.00
CA ALA A 497 -5.43 20.77 -14.29
C ALA A 497 -4.10 21.27 -14.87
N ILE A 498 -2.99 20.76 -14.34
CA ILE A 498 -1.65 21.01 -14.87
C ILE A 498 -1.46 20.11 -16.10
N PRO A 499 -1.24 20.70 -17.30
CA PRO A 499 -1.06 19.91 -18.51
C PRO A 499 0.09 18.92 -18.40
N GLY A 500 -0.14 17.67 -18.81
CA GLY A 500 0.87 16.62 -18.81
C GLY A 500 1.18 16.00 -17.44
N ALA A 501 0.59 16.46 -16.33
CA ALA A 501 0.84 15.93 -15.00
C ALA A 501 -0.36 15.11 -14.47
N TYR A 502 -0.10 13.86 -14.09
CA TYR A 502 -1.12 12.91 -13.65
C TYR A 502 -0.71 12.22 -12.35
N VAL A 503 -1.70 11.71 -11.61
CA VAL A 503 -1.47 10.93 -10.39
C VAL A 503 -2.46 9.78 -10.30
N SER A 504 -1.99 8.62 -9.84
CA SER A 504 -2.82 7.41 -9.68
C SER A 504 -2.51 6.64 -8.40
N GLY A 505 -3.40 5.72 -8.02
CA GLY A 505 -3.20 4.81 -6.91
C GLY A 505 -3.34 5.50 -5.56
N TRP A 506 -2.61 5.00 -4.57
CA TRP A 506 -2.70 5.50 -3.19
C TRP A 506 -2.26 6.95 -3.04
N LEU A 507 -1.36 7.43 -3.91
CA LEU A 507 -0.95 8.82 -3.93
C LEU A 507 -2.09 9.77 -4.35
N ALA A 508 -3.01 9.29 -5.20
CA ALA A 508 -4.16 10.06 -5.68
C ALA A 508 -5.35 10.01 -4.71
N ARG A 509 -5.61 8.85 -4.10
CA ARG A 509 -6.87 8.55 -3.40
C ARG A 509 -6.71 8.27 -1.90
N GLY A 510 -5.47 8.21 -1.42
CA GLY A 510 -5.12 7.73 -0.10
C GLY A 510 -5.00 6.20 -0.05
N PRO A 511 -4.41 5.65 1.03
CA PRO A 511 -4.03 4.24 1.12
C PRO A 511 -5.19 3.35 1.56
N ASN A 512 -6.23 3.31 0.73
CA ASN A 512 -7.40 2.48 0.91
C ASN A 512 -7.59 1.56 -0.30
N GLY A 513 -8.18 0.39 -0.06
CA GLY A 513 -8.52 -0.57 -1.11
C GLY A 513 -7.47 -1.66 -1.35
N VAL A 514 -7.83 -2.60 -2.22
CA VAL A 514 -7.04 -3.75 -2.62
C VAL A 514 -6.38 -3.52 -3.98
N ILE A 515 -5.49 -4.41 -4.41
CA ILE A 515 -4.82 -4.31 -5.73
C ILE A 515 -5.82 -4.15 -6.88
N ALA A 516 -6.97 -4.84 -6.83
CA ALA A 516 -8.00 -4.70 -7.86
C ALA A 516 -8.58 -3.28 -7.95
N THR A 517 -8.79 -2.59 -6.82
CA THR A 517 -9.25 -1.20 -6.84
C THR A 517 -8.16 -0.23 -7.31
N THR A 518 -6.88 -0.56 -7.10
CA THR A 518 -5.75 0.20 -7.65
C THR A 518 -5.64 0.00 -9.17
N MET A 519 -5.87 -1.22 -9.65
CA MET A 519 -5.91 -1.51 -11.10
C MET A 519 -6.98 -0.69 -11.83
N MET A 520 -8.22 -0.69 -11.32
CA MET A 520 -9.32 0.05 -11.97
C MET A 520 -9.06 1.56 -12.01
N ASP A 521 -8.49 2.10 -10.94
CA ASP A 521 -8.09 3.51 -10.86
C ASP A 521 -6.95 3.83 -11.85
N ALA A 522 -5.89 3.04 -11.88
CA ALA A 522 -4.81 3.20 -12.84
C ALA A 522 -5.28 3.11 -14.30
N TYR A 523 -6.23 2.22 -14.60
CA TYR A 523 -6.86 2.16 -15.92
C TYR A 523 -7.67 3.41 -16.25
N GLY A 524 -8.44 3.93 -15.28
CA GLY A 524 -9.17 5.20 -15.44
C GLY A 524 -8.23 6.38 -15.73
N VAL A 525 -7.13 6.49 -14.98
CA VAL A 525 -6.13 7.55 -15.20
C VAL A 525 -5.42 7.38 -16.55
N ALA A 526 -5.09 6.15 -16.95
CA ALA A 526 -4.51 5.89 -18.27
C ALA A 526 -5.48 6.26 -19.41
N ASP A 527 -6.78 5.99 -19.26
CA ASP A 527 -7.80 6.39 -20.25
C ASP A 527 -7.93 7.93 -20.32
N VAL A 528 -7.74 8.63 -19.19
CA VAL A 528 -7.65 10.10 -19.14
C VAL A 528 -6.40 10.63 -19.87
N ILE A 529 -5.23 10.03 -19.64
CA ILE A 529 -3.99 10.37 -20.37
C ILE A 529 -4.20 10.17 -21.87
N LEU A 530 -4.80 9.05 -22.29
CA LEU A 530 -5.11 8.79 -23.70
C LEU A 530 -6.03 9.85 -24.29
N SER A 531 -7.06 10.28 -23.56
CA SER A 531 -7.96 11.36 -24.01
C SER A 531 -7.20 12.66 -24.23
N ASP A 532 -6.28 13.01 -23.34
CA ASP A 532 -5.48 14.25 -23.44
C ASP A 532 -4.50 14.17 -24.61
N LEU A 533 -3.85 13.02 -24.81
CA LEU A 533 -2.93 12.78 -25.92
C LEU A 533 -3.58 12.93 -27.31
N HIS A 534 -4.87 12.62 -27.44
CA HIS A 534 -5.60 12.78 -28.70
C HIS A 534 -6.22 14.19 -28.85
N SER A 535 -6.25 14.98 -27.78
CA SER A 535 -6.84 16.31 -27.80
C SER A 535 -5.83 17.35 -28.29
N THR A 536 -6.03 17.89 -29.50
CA THR A 536 -5.15 18.93 -30.09
C THR A 536 -5.16 20.26 -29.32
N SER A 537 -6.16 20.47 -28.46
CA SER A 537 -6.42 21.75 -27.77
C SER A 537 -5.76 21.86 -26.39
N ALA A 538 -5.23 20.75 -25.83
CA ALA A 538 -4.71 20.70 -24.45
C ALA A 538 -3.17 20.72 -24.37
N SER A 539 -2.47 20.65 -25.50
CA SER A 539 -1.03 20.88 -25.53
C SER A 539 -0.79 22.39 -25.54
N PRO A 540 -0.12 22.98 -24.52
CA PRO A 540 0.35 24.34 -24.67
C PRO A 540 1.22 24.42 -25.92
N GLN A 541 1.38 25.62 -26.47
CA GLN A 541 2.53 25.98 -27.30
C GLN A 541 3.79 25.80 -26.44
N GLN A 542 4.18 24.56 -26.17
CA GLN A 542 5.35 24.22 -25.37
C GLN A 542 6.55 24.45 -26.26
N ALA A 543 7.42 25.36 -25.81
CA ALA A 543 8.80 25.47 -26.28
C ALA A 543 9.36 24.05 -26.47
N ALA A 544 9.99 23.81 -27.61
CA ALA A 544 10.53 22.53 -28.02
C ALA A 544 11.08 21.77 -26.81
N VAL A 545 10.31 20.78 -26.33
CA VAL A 545 10.81 19.78 -25.40
C VAL A 545 12.08 19.23 -26.04
N GLU A 546 13.12 18.96 -25.27
CA GLU A 546 14.30 18.22 -25.77
C GLU A 546 13.87 16.74 -26.00
N VAL A 547 12.82 16.52 -26.79
CA VAL A 547 12.31 15.19 -27.19
C VAL A 547 13.39 14.43 -27.95
N ASP A 548 14.36 15.14 -28.53
CA ASP A 548 15.49 14.57 -29.25
C ASP A 548 16.60 14.03 -28.31
N GLY A 549 16.54 14.32 -27.00
CA GLY A 549 17.44 13.76 -25.99
C GLY A 549 16.82 12.59 -25.23
N ASP A 550 17.63 11.62 -24.77
CA ASP A 550 17.17 10.50 -23.97
C ASP A 550 17.76 10.52 -22.55
N LEU A 551 16.96 10.96 -21.56
CA LEU A 551 17.39 11.00 -20.16
C LEU A 551 17.78 9.62 -19.64
N LEU A 552 17.04 8.56 -19.95
CA LEU A 552 17.35 7.24 -19.41
C LEU A 552 18.66 6.71 -20.01
N ASP A 553 18.89 6.92 -21.31
CA ASP A 553 20.17 6.57 -21.93
C ASP A 553 21.33 7.38 -21.34
N GLN A 554 21.12 8.67 -21.02
CA GLN A 554 22.14 9.49 -20.36
C GLN A 554 22.46 8.94 -18.96
N LEU A 555 21.43 8.68 -18.15
CA LEU A 555 21.59 8.12 -16.80
C LEU A 555 22.28 6.75 -16.85
N GLN A 556 21.91 5.88 -17.78
CA GLN A 556 22.54 4.56 -17.94
C GLN A 556 23.99 4.65 -18.43
N LYS A 557 24.36 5.70 -19.19
CA LYS A 557 25.76 5.91 -19.61
C LYS A 557 26.62 6.48 -18.50
N GLN A 558 26.08 7.46 -17.76
CA GLN A 558 26.82 8.19 -16.71
C GLN A 558 26.89 7.36 -15.41
N GLU A 559 25.78 6.71 -15.04
CA GLU A 559 25.58 6.00 -13.76
C GLU A 559 25.29 4.51 -13.98
N SER A 560 25.97 3.90 -14.97
CA SER A 560 25.73 2.51 -15.43
C SER A 560 25.70 1.44 -14.32
N LYS A 561 26.40 1.67 -13.21
CA LYS A 561 26.47 0.76 -12.06
C LYS A 561 25.37 1.00 -11.02
N GLN A 562 24.69 2.15 -11.08
CA GLN A 562 23.66 2.53 -10.12
C GLN A 562 22.26 2.37 -10.71
N VAL A 563 22.05 2.57 -12.01
CA VAL A 563 20.73 2.47 -12.65
C VAL A 563 20.43 1.04 -13.05
N VAL A 564 19.34 0.48 -12.53
CA VAL A 564 18.92 -0.91 -12.83
C VAL A 564 17.83 -0.95 -13.88
N GLY A 565 18.15 -1.45 -15.07
CA GLY A 565 17.17 -1.76 -16.12
C GLY A 565 16.44 -3.09 -15.87
N PHE A 566 15.47 -3.43 -16.73
CA PHE A 566 14.76 -4.73 -16.64
C PHE A 566 15.72 -5.94 -16.73
N GLU A 567 16.80 -5.85 -17.49
CA GLU A 567 17.81 -6.93 -17.53
C GLU A 567 18.55 -7.10 -16.20
N GLY A 568 18.96 -5.98 -15.57
CA GLY A 568 19.59 -6.02 -14.26
C GLY A 568 18.64 -6.55 -13.20
N TRP A 569 17.37 -6.14 -13.24
CA TRP A 569 16.33 -6.71 -12.38
C TRP A 569 16.14 -8.22 -12.61
N ARG A 570 16.15 -8.71 -13.86
CA ARG A 570 16.05 -10.14 -14.15
C ARG A 570 17.18 -10.93 -13.50
N ARG A 571 18.41 -10.41 -13.53
CA ARG A 571 19.55 -11.02 -12.81
C ARG A 571 19.29 -11.14 -11.31
N ILE A 572 18.78 -10.06 -10.68
CA ILE A 572 18.37 -10.09 -9.27
C ILE A 572 17.28 -11.16 -9.05
N ASP A 573 16.21 -11.16 -9.85
CA ASP A 573 15.08 -12.09 -9.70
C ASP A 573 15.52 -13.57 -9.86
N GLU A 574 16.40 -13.85 -10.80
CA GLU A 574 16.99 -15.18 -11.02
C GLU A 574 17.88 -15.61 -9.85
N GLU A 575 18.70 -14.71 -9.31
CA GLU A 575 19.56 -15.01 -8.15
C GLU A 575 18.72 -15.28 -6.90
N GLU A 576 17.68 -14.49 -6.64
CA GLU A 576 16.76 -14.75 -5.53
C GLU A 576 16.07 -16.11 -5.64
N LYS A 577 15.61 -16.47 -6.84
CA LYS A 577 15.00 -17.79 -7.11
C LYS A 577 16.02 -18.92 -6.95
N SER A 578 17.24 -18.73 -7.42
CA SER A 578 18.35 -19.68 -7.29
C SER A 578 18.69 -19.95 -5.82
N ARG A 579 18.81 -18.90 -5.00
CA ARG A 579 19.01 -19.01 -3.55
C ARG A 579 17.83 -19.68 -2.86
N GLY A 580 16.61 -19.29 -3.21
CA GLY A 580 15.39 -19.90 -2.69
C GLY A 580 15.31 -21.40 -2.99
N ALA A 581 15.61 -21.81 -4.22
CA ALA A 581 15.58 -23.21 -4.63
C ALA A 581 16.53 -24.09 -3.80
N LYS A 582 17.72 -23.58 -3.43
CA LYS A 582 18.67 -24.27 -2.54
C LYS A 582 18.13 -24.46 -1.12
N LEU A 583 17.18 -23.61 -0.70
CA LEU A 583 16.54 -23.62 0.62
C LEU A 583 15.14 -24.27 0.61
N GLY A 584 14.64 -24.71 -0.54
CA GLY A 584 13.27 -25.22 -0.68
C GLY A 584 12.18 -24.14 -0.70
N LYS A 585 12.55 -22.89 -1.00
CA LYS A 585 11.69 -21.69 -1.00
C LYS A 585 11.32 -21.25 -2.41
N LEU A 586 10.26 -20.45 -2.53
CA LEU A 586 9.93 -19.75 -3.78
C LEU A 586 11.05 -18.81 -4.25
N ARG A 587 11.66 -18.09 -3.30
CA ARG A 587 12.81 -17.19 -3.50
C ARG A 587 13.42 -16.84 -2.14
N GLU A 588 14.70 -16.47 -2.12
CA GLU A 588 15.34 -15.81 -0.99
C GLU A 588 15.68 -14.38 -1.39
N LYS A 589 15.02 -13.41 -0.76
CA LYS A 589 15.15 -12.00 -1.16
C LYS A 589 16.51 -11.45 -0.78
N ILE A 590 17.09 -10.68 -1.69
CA ILE A 590 18.26 -9.86 -1.38
C ILE A 590 17.78 -8.66 -0.56
N LEU A 591 18.47 -8.37 0.55
CA LEU A 591 17.97 -7.43 1.56
C LEU A 591 18.64 -6.05 1.52
N THR A 592 19.78 -5.93 0.82
CA THR A 592 20.52 -4.68 0.71
C THR A 592 20.54 -4.19 -0.73
N VAL A 593 20.40 -2.88 -0.91
CA VAL A 593 20.49 -2.19 -2.20
C VAL A 593 21.87 -2.42 -2.81
N LYS A 594 22.93 -2.35 -2.00
CA LYS A 594 24.30 -2.61 -2.47
C LYS A 594 24.43 -3.98 -3.16
N GLU A 595 23.97 -5.05 -2.52
CA GLU A 595 24.04 -6.40 -3.10
C GLU A 595 23.16 -6.52 -4.35
N MET A 596 21.97 -5.88 -4.35
CA MET A 596 21.13 -5.82 -5.55
C MET A 596 21.87 -5.18 -6.73
N LEU A 597 22.59 -4.08 -6.51
CA LEU A 597 23.38 -3.39 -7.55
C LEU A 597 24.56 -4.24 -8.04
N GLU A 598 25.23 -4.96 -7.14
CA GLU A 598 26.33 -5.87 -7.50
C GLU A 598 25.85 -7.02 -8.41
N ILE A 599 24.65 -7.56 -8.16
CA ILE A 599 24.04 -8.63 -8.97
C ILE A 599 23.45 -8.07 -10.27
N ALA A 600 22.94 -6.83 -10.24
CA ALA A 600 22.34 -6.18 -11.39
C ALA A 600 23.36 -5.64 -12.39
N ALA A 601 24.62 -5.43 -12.00
CA ALA A 601 25.74 -5.16 -12.92
C ALA A 601 25.93 -6.34 -13.88
#